data_AF-A0A133ZUG6-F1
#
_entry.id   AF-A0A133ZUG6-F1
#
_cell.length_a   1.000
_cell.length_b   1.000
_cell.length_c   1.000
_cell.angle_alpha   90.00
_cell.angle_beta   90.00
_cell.angle_gamma   90.00
#
_symmetry.space_group_name_H-M   'P 1'
#
loop_
_entity.id
_entity.type
_entity.pdbx_description
1 polymer ?
#
loop_
_entity_poly.entity_id
_entity_poly.type
_entity_poly.pdbx_seq_one_letter_code
_entity_poly.pdbx_strand_id
1 'polypeptide(L)'
;MNVVEKNKLKIILIITSILTLVFIVIVGIEYLNEKRRDRALKYYNEISTTVILADTLGMDLECSDNKGNTWVMNGSDTSLLDMVTRDITDYISWDKQSLYNYKIIKNEYMQKYIDNFNDNMKHIRISGENGAGIPIPPKTISEAEKMDEFQEINNLDELITYMHKLTKNGEYYLYALYVVGLDGTGFSGRITYKSDNGEEKIIYEYGVLYLGDLFQKY
;
A
#
# COMPACT_ATOMS: atom_id res chain seq x y z
N MET A 1 60.50 -21.24 25.26
CA MET A 1 60.05 -20.99 23.87
C MET A 1 61.18 -20.40 23.05
N ASN A 2 61.65 -21.13 22.04
CA ASN A 2 62.77 -20.68 21.21
C ASN A 2 62.32 -19.57 20.22
N VAL A 3 63.27 -18.93 19.53
CA VAL A 3 63.00 -17.82 18.60
C VAL A 3 62.02 -18.21 17.48
N VAL A 4 62.12 -19.46 16.98
CA VAL A 4 61.25 -19.99 15.93
C VAL A 4 59.81 -20.16 16.42
N GLU A 5 59.61 -20.69 17.63
CA GLU A 5 58.29 -20.83 18.26
C GLU A 5 57.63 -19.47 18.54
N LYS A 6 58.42 -18.48 19.00
CA LYS A 6 57.95 -17.09 19.16
C LYS A 6 57.50 -16.47 17.85
N ASN A 7 58.22 -16.70 16.76
CA ASN A 7 57.84 -16.20 15.44
C ASN A 7 56.59 -16.90 14.90
N LYS A 8 56.45 -18.22 15.09
CA LYS A 8 55.22 -18.95 14.75
C LYS A 8 54.00 -18.43 15.51
N LEU A 9 54.13 -18.20 16.82
CA LEU A 9 53.05 -17.65 17.64
C LEU A 9 52.63 -16.25 17.18
N LYS A 10 53.59 -15.36 16.86
CA LYS A 10 53.30 -14.03 16.31
C LYS A 10 52.52 -14.12 14.99
N ILE A 11 52.91 -15.02 14.09
CA ILE A 11 52.21 -15.24 12.81
C ILE A 11 50.78 -15.73 13.05
N ILE A 12 50.57 -16.68 13.96
CA ILE A 12 49.24 -17.18 14.32
C ILE A 12 48.37 -16.04 14.86
N LEU A 13 48.88 -15.22 15.78
CA LEU A 13 48.14 -14.08 16.34
C LEU A 13 47.72 -13.06 15.27
N ILE A 14 48.61 -12.76 14.31
CA ILE A 14 48.29 -11.86 13.19
C ILE A 14 47.18 -12.46 12.32
N ILE A 15 47.29 -13.73 11.94
CA ILE A 15 46.28 -14.40 11.11
C ILE A 15 44.93 -14.45 11.83
N THR A 16 44.90 -14.85 13.10
CA THR A 16 43.68 -14.88 13.91
C THR A 16 43.08 -13.49 14.04
N SER A 17 43.89 -12.45 14.26
CA SER A 17 43.38 -11.06 14.32
C SER A 17 42.76 -10.61 13.00
N ILE A 18 43.36 -10.96 11.86
CA ILE A 18 42.81 -10.63 10.53
C ILE A 18 41.50 -11.37 10.31
N LEU A 19 41.45 -12.68 10.59
CA LEU A 19 40.24 -13.49 10.46
C LEU A 19 39.08 -12.96 11.32
N THR A 20 39.38 -12.56 12.57
CA THR A 20 38.38 -11.96 13.46
C THR A 20 37.84 -10.65 12.89
N LEU A 21 38.70 -9.78 12.34
CA LEU A 21 38.26 -8.53 11.71
C LEU A 21 37.39 -8.79 10.47
N VAL A 22 37.78 -9.74 9.62
CA VAL A 22 36.98 -10.13 8.45
C VAL A 22 35.61 -10.64 8.88
N PHE A 23 35.55 -11.49 9.92
CA PHE A 23 34.28 -11.98 10.45
C PHE A 23 33.39 -10.85 10.98
N ILE A 24 33.96 -9.91 11.74
CA ILE A 24 33.24 -8.72 12.23
C ILE A 24 32.68 -7.90 11.07
N VAL A 25 33.46 -7.70 9.99
CA VAL A 25 33.00 -6.95 8.81
C VAL A 25 31.84 -7.67 8.12
N ILE A 26 31.93 -8.99 7.92
CA ILE A 26 30.86 -9.77 7.29
C ILE A 26 29.56 -9.69 8.10
N VAL A 27 29.63 -9.96 9.41
CA VAL A 27 28.47 -9.87 10.31
C VAL A 27 27.94 -8.45 10.37
N GLY A 28 28.82 -7.44 10.36
CA GLY A 28 28.44 -6.03 10.35
C GLY A 28 27.67 -5.63 9.09
N ILE A 29 28.10 -6.12 7.91
CA ILE A 29 27.39 -5.89 6.64
C ILE A 29 26.01 -6.55 6.67
N GLU A 30 25.92 -7.79 7.14
CA GLU A 30 24.65 -8.53 7.21
C GLU A 30 23.65 -7.84 8.14
N TYR A 31 24.10 -7.43 9.33
CA TYR A 31 23.29 -6.66 10.27
C TYR A 31 22.79 -5.32 9.67
N LEU A 32 23.65 -4.59 8.95
CA LEU A 32 23.25 -3.35 8.30
C LEU A 32 22.24 -3.59 7.16
N ASN A 33 22.39 -4.68 6.40
CA ASN A 33 21.46 -5.07 5.34
C ASN A 33 20.07 -5.39 5.91
N GLU A 34 20.00 -6.16 6.99
CA GLU A 34 18.76 -6.49 7.69
C GLU A 34 18.04 -5.21 8.15
N LYS A 35 18.76 -4.32 8.83
CA LYS A 35 18.20 -3.03 9.29
C LYS A 35 17.68 -2.15 8.15
N ARG A 36 18.32 -2.17 6.97
CA ARG A 36 17.83 -1.45 5.79
C ARG A 36 16.56 -2.08 5.24
N ARG A 37 16.49 -3.40 5.16
CA ARG A 37 15.28 -4.13 4.73
C ARG A 37 14.10 -3.85 5.66
N ASP A 38 14.32 -3.86 6.98
CA ASP A 38 13.27 -3.53 7.95
C ASP A 38 12.75 -2.09 7.77
N ARG A 39 13.66 -1.13 7.56
CA ARG A 39 13.26 0.26 7.29
C ARG A 39 12.50 0.37 5.97
N ALA A 40 12.96 -0.30 4.93
CA ALA A 40 12.32 -0.32 3.62
C ALA A 40 10.90 -0.89 3.70
N LEU A 41 10.71 -1.99 4.44
CA LEU A 41 9.40 -2.60 4.65
C LEU A 41 8.45 -1.66 5.41
N LYS A 42 8.92 -1.06 6.50
CA LYS A 42 8.12 -0.08 7.25
C LYS A 42 7.72 1.09 6.36
N TYR A 43 8.68 1.63 5.60
CA TYR A 43 8.44 2.72 4.68
C TYR A 43 7.46 2.36 3.56
N TYR A 44 7.57 1.17 2.97
CA TYR A 44 6.63 0.67 1.98
C TYR A 44 5.19 0.68 2.52
N ASN A 45 4.99 0.19 3.75
CA ASN A 45 3.69 0.17 4.39
C ASN A 45 3.13 1.59 4.64
N GLU A 46 3.99 2.57 4.95
CA GLU A 46 3.59 3.96 5.15
C GLU A 46 3.23 4.68 3.83
N ILE A 47 3.92 4.35 2.73
CA ILE A 47 3.82 5.11 1.48
C ILE A 47 2.90 4.46 0.43
N SER A 48 2.75 3.14 0.46
CA SER A 48 2.00 2.37 -0.54
C SER A 48 0.57 2.88 -0.72
N THR A 49 -0.13 3.20 0.38
CA THR A 49 -1.48 3.77 0.32
C THR A 49 -1.55 5.06 -0.47
N THR A 50 -0.63 5.99 -0.21
CA THR A 50 -0.56 7.28 -0.91
C THR A 50 -0.31 7.07 -2.40
N VAL A 51 0.59 6.16 -2.74
CA VAL A 51 0.99 5.89 -4.13
C VAL A 51 -0.10 5.17 -4.90
N ILE A 52 -0.74 4.16 -4.30
CA ILE A 52 -1.86 3.41 -4.90
C ILE A 52 -3.06 4.32 -5.12
N LEU A 53 -3.38 5.20 -4.16
CA LEU A 53 -4.43 6.21 -4.36
C LEU A 53 -4.09 7.17 -5.48
N ALA A 54 -2.84 7.63 -5.56
CA ALA A 54 -2.41 8.51 -6.65
C ALA A 54 -2.58 7.82 -8.02
N ASP A 55 -2.10 6.59 -8.14
CA ASP A 55 -2.19 5.76 -9.36
C ASP A 55 -3.65 5.50 -9.75
N THR A 56 -4.49 5.14 -8.78
CA THR A 56 -5.93 4.89 -8.98
C THR A 56 -6.68 6.11 -9.46
N LEU A 57 -6.33 7.28 -8.93
CA LEU A 57 -7.01 8.55 -9.22
C LEU A 57 -6.37 9.30 -10.40
N GLY A 58 -5.27 8.80 -10.97
CA GLY A 58 -4.49 9.49 -11.99
C GLY A 58 -3.91 10.82 -11.51
N MET A 59 -3.48 10.89 -10.25
CA MET A 59 -3.00 12.09 -9.59
C MET A 59 -1.47 12.16 -9.56
N ASP A 60 -0.93 13.36 -9.73
CA ASP A 60 0.50 13.59 -9.66
C ASP A 60 1.04 13.44 -8.23
N LEU A 61 2.30 13.02 -8.12
CA LEU A 61 3.04 12.95 -6.87
C LEU A 61 4.14 14.03 -6.82
N GLU A 62 4.14 14.82 -5.75
CA GLU A 62 5.30 15.59 -5.32
C GLU A 62 6.28 14.63 -4.65
N CYS A 63 7.49 14.58 -5.19
CA CYS A 63 8.56 13.74 -4.70
C CYS A 63 9.66 14.61 -4.10
N SER A 64 10.27 14.16 -3.01
CA SER A 64 11.42 14.85 -2.43
C SER A 64 12.52 13.91 -1.93
N ASP A 65 13.77 14.38 -2.02
CA ASP A 65 14.92 13.69 -1.47
C ASP A 65 15.34 14.20 -0.09
N ASN A 66 16.27 13.49 0.54
CA ASN A 66 16.80 13.88 1.85
C ASN A 66 17.71 15.12 1.82
N LYS A 67 17.94 15.72 0.65
CA LYS A 67 18.71 16.96 0.44
C LYS A 67 17.79 18.15 0.18
N GLY A 68 16.47 17.94 0.11
CA GLY A 68 15.46 18.98 -0.14
C GLY A 68 15.19 19.24 -1.62
N ASN A 69 15.73 18.43 -2.54
CA ASN A 69 15.36 18.53 -3.95
C ASN A 69 13.95 17.97 -4.14
N THR A 70 13.15 18.64 -4.98
CA THR A 70 11.79 18.21 -5.31
C THR A 70 11.59 18.06 -6.82
N TRP A 71 10.72 17.13 -7.21
CA TRP A 71 10.25 16.96 -8.58
C TRP A 71 8.83 16.39 -8.58
N VAL A 72 8.19 16.41 -9.75
CA VAL A 72 6.83 15.89 -9.92
C VAL A 72 6.90 14.59 -10.73
N MET A 73 6.20 13.56 -10.26
CA MET A 73 5.88 12.37 -11.05
C MET A 73 4.44 12.49 -11.51
N ASN A 74 4.21 12.35 -12.81
CA ASN A 74 2.90 12.44 -13.42
C ASN A 74 2.09 11.17 -13.15
N GLY A 75 0.86 11.32 -12.66
CA GLY A 75 -0.02 10.19 -12.33
C GLY A 75 -0.54 9.41 -13.53
N SER A 76 -0.35 9.93 -14.74
CA SER A 76 -0.70 9.25 -16.00
C SER A 76 0.47 8.51 -16.66
N ASP A 77 1.69 8.65 -16.14
CA ASP A 77 2.91 8.08 -16.72
C ASP A 77 3.40 6.85 -15.93
N THR A 78 3.39 5.65 -16.54
CA THR A 78 3.87 4.39 -15.92
C THR A 78 3.14 4.03 -14.61
N SER A 79 3.28 2.81 -14.08
CA SER A 79 2.76 2.53 -12.74
C SER A 79 3.60 3.30 -11.70
N LEU A 80 2.98 4.23 -10.97
CA LEU A 80 3.66 4.97 -9.90
C LEU A 80 4.24 4.01 -8.84
N LEU A 81 3.54 2.90 -8.60
CA LEU A 81 3.97 1.85 -7.69
C LEU A 81 5.29 1.20 -8.13
N ASP A 82 5.50 1.00 -9.43
CA ASP A 82 6.76 0.44 -9.96
C ASP A 82 7.94 1.39 -9.70
N MET A 83 7.72 2.71 -9.85
CA MET A 83 8.76 3.70 -9.57
C MET A 83 9.17 3.70 -8.09
N VAL A 84 8.18 3.68 -7.19
CA VAL A 84 8.42 3.62 -5.75
C VAL A 84 9.06 2.30 -5.34
N THR A 85 8.64 1.19 -5.94
CA THR A 85 9.24 -0.13 -5.69
C THR A 85 10.70 -0.17 -6.14
N ARG A 86 11.03 0.46 -7.27
CA ARG A 86 12.41 0.63 -7.73
C ARG A 86 13.22 1.49 -6.78
N ASP A 87 12.69 2.62 -6.33
CA ASP A 87 13.34 3.48 -5.32
C ASP A 87 13.69 2.69 -4.04
N ILE A 88 12.74 1.89 -3.56
CA ILE A 88 12.93 1.02 -2.39
C ILE A 88 13.99 -0.06 -2.67
N THR A 89 14.00 -0.63 -3.87
CA THR A 89 14.98 -1.65 -4.28
C THR A 89 16.39 -1.09 -4.35
N ASP A 90 16.56 0.10 -4.94
CA ASP A 90 17.83 0.82 -5.01
C ASP A 90 18.33 1.18 -3.60
N TYR A 91 17.42 1.53 -2.69
CA TYR A 91 17.73 1.71 -1.27
C TYR A 91 18.18 0.40 -0.60
N ILE A 92 17.47 -0.72 -0.78
CA ILE A 92 17.87 -2.00 -0.19
C ILE A 92 19.23 -2.47 -0.71
N SER A 93 19.51 -2.22 -1.99
CA SER A 93 20.72 -2.67 -2.68
C SER A 93 21.94 -1.78 -2.46
N TRP A 94 21.82 -0.72 -1.66
CA TRP A 94 22.84 0.31 -1.41
C TRP A 94 23.20 1.22 -2.60
N ASP A 95 22.51 1.09 -3.73
CA ASP A 95 22.64 2.01 -4.87
C ASP A 95 22.17 3.42 -4.50
N LYS A 96 21.28 3.52 -3.51
CA LYS A 96 20.80 4.77 -2.94
C LYS A 96 20.93 4.82 -1.43
N GLN A 97 21.27 5.99 -0.89
CA GLN A 97 21.51 6.15 0.56
C GLN A 97 20.24 6.41 1.39
N SER A 98 19.18 6.92 0.77
CA SER A 98 17.93 7.29 1.44
C SER A 98 16.72 6.99 0.56
N LEU A 99 15.57 6.80 1.17
CA LEU A 99 14.28 6.70 0.47
C LEU A 99 13.80 8.11 0.11
N TYR A 100 13.02 8.26 -0.95
CA TYR A 100 12.34 9.52 -1.23
C TYR A 100 11.14 9.72 -0.31
N ASN A 101 10.48 10.86 -0.38
CA ASN A 101 9.17 11.09 0.19
C ASN A 101 8.18 11.39 -0.94
N TYR A 102 6.95 10.88 -0.82
CA TYR A 102 5.93 11.04 -1.86
C TYR A 102 4.66 11.62 -1.25
N LYS A 103 4.04 12.57 -1.95
CA LYS A 103 2.81 13.21 -1.53
C LYS A 103 1.93 13.49 -2.75
N ILE A 104 0.64 13.17 -2.65
CA ILE A 104 -0.33 13.51 -3.69
C ILE A 104 -0.43 15.02 -3.84
N ILE A 105 -0.31 15.50 -5.08
CA ILE A 105 -0.60 16.88 -5.45
C ILE A 105 -2.11 17.00 -5.64
N LYS A 106 -2.78 17.78 -4.77
CA LYS A 106 -4.23 18.00 -4.87
C LYS A 106 -4.54 18.82 -6.14
N ASN A 107 -5.51 18.36 -6.93
CA ASN A 107 -6.04 19.07 -8.10
C ASN A 107 -7.51 19.46 -7.89
N GLU A 108 -8.11 20.12 -8.87
CA GLU A 108 -9.51 20.58 -8.83
C GLU A 108 -10.55 19.44 -8.74
N TYR A 109 -10.18 18.21 -9.11
CA TYR A 109 -11.06 17.05 -9.08
C TYR A 109 -11.05 16.30 -7.75
N MET A 110 -10.10 16.57 -6.85
CA MET A 110 -9.92 15.83 -5.60
C MET A 110 -11.20 15.77 -4.76
N GLN A 111 -11.91 16.90 -4.61
CA GLN A 111 -13.16 16.92 -3.83
C GLN A 111 -14.24 16.04 -4.48
N LYS A 112 -14.35 16.11 -5.82
CA LYS A 112 -15.32 15.29 -6.57
C LYS A 112 -15.07 13.79 -6.39
N TYR A 113 -13.80 13.36 -6.36
CA TYR A 113 -13.47 11.96 -6.08
C TYR A 113 -13.91 11.54 -4.67
N ILE A 114 -13.68 12.39 -3.67
CA ILE A 114 -14.09 12.13 -2.29
C ILE A 114 -15.63 12.07 -2.18
N ASP A 115 -16.33 13.01 -2.81
CA ASP A 115 -17.80 13.04 -2.81
C ASP A 115 -18.37 11.76 -3.44
N ASN A 116 -17.84 11.35 -4.61
CA ASN A 116 -18.22 10.10 -5.26
C ASN A 116 -17.92 8.87 -4.38
N PHE A 117 -16.77 8.84 -3.70
CA PHE A 117 -16.41 7.76 -2.78
C PHE A 117 -17.39 7.67 -1.62
N ASN A 118 -17.73 8.81 -1.00
CA ASN A 118 -18.70 8.86 0.09
C ASN A 118 -20.08 8.37 -0.33
N ASP A 119 -20.56 8.82 -1.49
CA ASP A 119 -21.83 8.42 -2.09
C ASP A 119 -21.85 6.91 -2.36
N ASN A 120 -20.82 6.40 -3.05
CA ASN A 120 -20.72 4.98 -3.37
C ASN A 120 -20.66 4.09 -2.13
N MET A 121 -19.88 4.45 -1.11
CA MET A 121 -19.81 3.69 0.15
C MET A 121 -21.16 3.66 0.89
N LYS A 122 -21.96 4.72 0.79
CA LYS A 122 -23.29 4.82 1.41
C LYS A 122 -24.37 4.07 0.62
N HIS A 123 -24.33 4.10 -0.70
CA HIS A 123 -25.47 3.72 -1.56
C HIS A 123 -25.27 2.45 -2.38
N ILE A 124 -24.04 2.01 -2.63
CA ILE A 124 -23.80 0.73 -3.32
C ILE A 124 -24.21 -0.44 -2.42
N ARG A 125 -24.88 -1.41 -3.04
CA ARG A 125 -25.29 -2.66 -2.42
C ARG A 125 -24.79 -3.84 -3.24
N ILE A 126 -24.30 -4.85 -2.56
CA ILE A 126 -23.78 -6.08 -3.16
C ILE A 126 -24.60 -7.25 -2.63
N SER A 127 -25.09 -8.07 -3.56
CA SER A 127 -25.93 -9.25 -3.29
C SER A 127 -25.59 -10.37 -4.26
N GLY A 128 -26.16 -11.55 -4.05
CA GLY A 128 -25.97 -12.67 -4.97
C GLY A 128 -26.22 -14.00 -4.29
N GLU A 129 -25.57 -15.05 -4.77
CA GLU A 129 -25.59 -16.38 -4.17
C GLU A 129 -24.16 -16.85 -3.91
N ASN A 130 -23.90 -17.41 -2.74
CA ASN A 130 -22.58 -17.97 -2.45
C ASN A 130 -22.36 -19.31 -3.17
N GLY A 131 -21.17 -19.89 -3.05
CA GLY A 131 -20.82 -21.18 -3.68
C GLY A 131 -21.67 -22.39 -3.24
N ALA A 132 -22.51 -22.25 -2.21
CA ALA A 132 -23.47 -23.26 -1.77
C ALA A 132 -24.91 -22.98 -2.25
N GLY A 133 -25.12 -21.96 -3.10
CA GLY A 133 -26.43 -21.54 -3.59
C GLY A 133 -27.29 -20.84 -2.53
N ILE A 134 -26.68 -20.36 -1.43
CA ILE A 134 -27.39 -19.62 -0.40
C ILE A 134 -27.45 -18.14 -0.82
N PRO A 135 -28.65 -17.55 -0.91
CA PRO A 135 -28.80 -16.13 -1.22
C PRO A 135 -28.14 -15.25 -0.16
N ILE A 136 -27.33 -14.31 -0.60
CA ILE A 136 -26.74 -13.24 0.20
C ILE A 136 -27.58 -11.99 -0.04
N PRO A 137 -28.24 -11.45 1.00
CA PRO A 137 -29.04 -10.24 0.87
C PRO A 137 -28.15 -9.04 0.53
N PRO A 138 -28.71 -7.96 -0.04
CA PRO A 138 -27.96 -6.75 -0.34
C PRO A 138 -27.30 -6.15 0.90
N LYS A 139 -25.97 -5.96 0.86
CA LYS A 139 -25.15 -5.33 1.91
C LYS A 139 -24.41 -4.12 1.37
N THR A 140 -24.14 -3.13 2.21
CA THR A 140 -23.17 -2.06 1.90
C THR A 140 -21.77 -2.65 1.68
N ILE A 141 -20.88 -1.86 1.07
CA ILE A 141 -19.48 -2.24 0.90
C ILE A 141 -18.83 -2.53 2.26
N SER A 142 -18.98 -1.63 3.25
CA SER A 142 -18.40 -1.84 4.58
C SER A 142 -18.89 -3.11 5.28
N GLU A 143 -20.18 -3.45 5.13
CA GLU A 143 -20.73 -4.69 5.69
C GLU A 143 -20.18 -5.94 5.00
N ALA A 144 -20.06 -5.93 3.66
CA ALA A 144 -19.52 -7.04 2.89
C ALA A 144 -18.03 -7.28 3.23
N GLU A 145 -17.24 -6.22 3.28
CA GLU A 145 -15.79 -6.25 3.55
C GLU A 145 -15.44 -6.33 5.06
N LYS A 146 -16.46 -6.44 5.94
CA LYS A 146 -16.30 -6.55 7.40
C LYS A 146 -15.50 -5.39 8.01
N MET A 147 -15.72 -4.19 7.47
CA MET A 147 -15.18 -2.91 7.92
C MET A 147 -16.07 -2.31 9.03
N ASP A 148 -15.61 -1.22 9.62
CA ASP A 148 -16.44 -0.40 10.50
C ASP A 148 -17.58 0.27 9.71
N GLU A 149 -18.63 0.66 10.43
CA GLU A 149 -19.71 1.47 9.84
C GLU A 149 -19.12 2.70 9.15
N PHE A 150 -19.51 2.91 7.89
CA PHE A 150 -18.94 3.98 7.08
C PHE A 150 -19.29 5.35 7.66
N GLN A 151 -18.28 6.22 7.75
CA GLN A 151 -18.43 7.61 8.12
C GLN A 151 -17.87 8.46 6.99
N GLU A 152 -18.52 9.60 6.75
CA GLU A 152 -18.19 10.50 5.65
C GLU A 152 -16.78 11.07 5.78
N ILE A 153 -16.07 11.10 4.65
CA ILE A 153 -14.69 11.57 4.52
C ILE A 153 -14.71 12.98 3.94
N ASN A 154 -14.07 13.93 4.61
CA ASN A 154 -14.15 15.34 4.23
C ASN A 154 -12.98 15.82 3.37
N ASN A 155 -11.85 15.12 3.40
CA ASN A 155 -10.62 15.53 2.73
C ASN A 155 -9.68 14.35 2.47
N LEU A 156 -8.62 14.60 1.69
CA LEU A 156 -7.63 13.59 1.32
C LEU A 156 -6.91 12.96 2.52
N ASP A 157 -6.63 13.72 3.58
CA ASP A 157 -5.89 13.21 4.73
C ASP A 157 -6.77 12.22 5.53
N GLU A 158 -8.07 12.50 5.62
CA GLU A 158 -9.08 11.57 6.14
C GLU A 158 -9.23 10.34 5.23
N LEU A 159 -9.20 10.50 3.90
CA LEU A 159 -9.24 9.36 2.96
C LEU A 159 -8.03 8.44 3.15
N ILE A 160 -6.82 9.00 3.19
CA ILE A 160 -5.59 8.23 3.43
C ILE A 160 -5.65 7.54 4.80
N THR A 161 -6.16 8.22 5.83
CA THR A 161 -6.34 7.63 7.16
C THR A 161 -7.35 6.49 7.13
N TYR A 162 -8.46 6.66 6.41
CA TYR A 162 -9.48 5.64 6.23
C TYR A 162 -8.91 4.39 5.54
N MET A 163 -8.13 4.56 4.47
CA MET A 163 -7.50 3.47 3.74
C MET A 163 -6.44 2.70 4.57
N HIS A 164 -5.84 3.34 5.57
CA HIS A 164 -4.90 2.71 6.51
C HIS A 164 -5.55 1.98 7.68
N LYS A 165 -6.88 2.04 7.85
CA LYS A 165 -7.56 1.24 8.87
C LYS A 165 -7.45 -0.25 8.55
N LEU A 166 -7.57 -1.08 9.57
CA LEU A 166 -7.57 -2.53 9.45
C LEU A 166 -8.98 -3.08 9.59
N THR A 167 -9.34 -4.05 8.76
CA THR A 167 -10.54 -4.87 8.95
C THR A 167 -10.38 -5.74 10.20
N LYS A 168 -11.47 -6.39 10.62
CA LYS A 168 -11.43 -7.37 11.72
C LYS A 168 -10.45 -8.52 11.48
N ASN A 169 -10.08 -8.77 10.23
CA ASN A 169 -9.14 -9.81 9.83
C ASN A 169 -7.69 -9.31 9.73
N GLY A 170 -7.42 -8.03 10.01
CA GLY A 170 -6.07 -7.46 9.95
C GLY A 170 -5.60 -7.06 8.56
N GLU A 171 -6.52 -6.94 7.59
CA GLU A 171 -6.23 -6.44 6.25
C GLU A 171 -6.48 -4.92 6.18
N TYR A 172 -5.61 -4.17 5.49
CA TYR A 172 -5.85 -2.74 5.28
C TYR A 172 -7.09 -2.51 4.43
N TYR A 173 -7.86 -1.47 4.76
CA TYR A 173 -9.06 -1.07 4.00
C TYR A 173 -8.74 -0.83 2.52
N LEU A 174 -7.56 -0.29 2.21
CA LEU A 174 -7.08 -0.17 0.83
C LEU A 174 -7.12 -1.50 0.06
N TYR A 175 -6.67 -2.59 0.68
CA TYR A 175 -6.58 -3.89 0.04
C TYR A 175 -7.94 -4.60 -0.01
N ALA A 176 -8.74 -4.47 1.06
CA ALA A 176 -10.13 -4.96 1.05
C ALA A 176 -10.96 -4.27 -0.05
N LEU A 177 -10.74 -2.97 -0.27
CA LEU A 177 -11.42 -2.20 -1.31
C LEU A 177 -10.77 -2.31 -2.69
N TYR A 178 -9.66 -3.04 -2.82
CA TYR A 178 -8.96 -3.16 -4.11
C TYR A 178 -9.83 -3.86 -5.17
N VAL A 179 -10.52 -4.93 -4.74
CA VAL A 179 -11.56 -5.62 -5.50
C VAL A 179 -12.72 -5.94 -4.57
N VAL A 180 -13.84 -5.28 -4.78
CA VAL A 180 -15.06 -5.42 -3.99
C VAL A 180 -16.05 -6.30 -4.76
N GLY A 181 -16.42 -7.41 -4.15
CA GLY A 181 -17.34 -8.38 -4.73
C GLY A 181 -18.26 -8.99 -3.67
N LEU A 182 -18.72 -10.20 -3.93
CA LEU A 182 -19.74 -10.86 -3.13
C LEU A 182 -19.21 -11.21 -1.72
N ASP A 183 -19.79 -10.60 -0.68
CA ASP A 183 -19.55 -10.93 0.74
C ASP A 183 -18.07 -10.90 1.18
N GLY A 184 -17.32 -9.88 0.73
CA GLY A 184 -15.90 -9.72 1.07
C GLY A 184 -15.00 -10.68 0.30
N THR A 185 -15.42 -11.07 -0.89
CA THR A 185 -14.64 -11.92 -1.81
C THR A 185 -14.49 -11.22 -3.16
N GLY A 186 -13.48 -11.62 -3.92
CA GLY A 186 -13.33 -11.20 -5.33
C GLY A 186 -14.30 -11.90 -6.29
N PHE A 187 -15.31 -12.63 -5.81
CA PHE A 187 -16.32 -13.25 -6.67
C PHE A 187 -17.36 -12.24 -7.10
N SER A 188 -17.87 -12.41 -8.32
CA SER A 188 -18.88 -11.52 -8.86
C SER A 188 -20.20 -11.63 -8.09
N GLY A 189 -20.74 -10.46 -7.74
CA GLY A 189 -22.08 -10.30 -7.19
C GLY A 189 -22.93 -9.42 -8.08
N ARG A 190 -24.22 -9.34 -7.76
CA ARG A 190 -25.10 -8.30 -8.27
C ARG A 190 -24.85 -7.02 -7.49
N ILE A 191 -24.53 -5.96 -8.23
CA ILE A 191 -24.14 -4.65 -7.70
C ILE A 191 -25.21 -3.64 -8.10
N THR A 192 -25.82 -3.02 -7.09
CA THR A 192 -26.87 -2.02 -7.27
C THR A 192 -26.53 -0.74 -6.53
N TYR A 193 -27.01 0.38 -7.03
CA TYR A 193 -26.96 1.67 -6.37
C TYR A 193 -28.35 2.01 -5.87
N LYS A 194 -28.49 2.27 -4.58
CA LYS A 194 -29.77 2.61 -3.95
C LYS A 194 -29.72 4.03 -3.41
N SER A 195 -30.36 4.96 -4.10
CA SER A 195 -30.42 6.38 -3.69
C SER A 195 -31.28 6.60 -2.44
N ASP A 196 -31.15 7.78 -1.84
CA ASP A 196 -31.90 8.18 -0.63
C ASP A 196 -33.42 8.19 -0.83
N ASN A 197 -33.89 8.39 -2.07
CA ASN A 197 -35.32 8.32 -2.42
C ASN A 197 -35.83 6.87 -2.57
N GLY A 198 -34.95 5.87 -2.45
CA GLY A 198 -35.28 4.45 -2.57
C GLY A 198 -35.27 3.88 -3.99
N GLU A 199 -34.92 4.68 -5.00
CA GLU A 199 -34.71 4.18 -6.36
C GLU A 199 -33.47 3.28 -6.42
N GLU A 200 -33.59 2.18 -7.17
CA GLU A 200 -32.52 1.21 -7.36
C GLU A 200 -32.08 1.20 -8.82
N LYS A 201 -30.78 1.38 -9.05
CA LYS A 201 -30.13 1.25 -10.34
C LYS A 201 -29.19 0.05 -10.31
N ILE A 202 -29.31 -0.85 -11.28
CA ILE A 202 -28.37 -1.96 -11.43
C ILE A 202 -27.11 -1.40 -12.11
N ILE A 203 -25.96 -1.54 -11.44
CA ILE A 203 -24.65 -1.22 -12.02
C ILE A 203 -24.15 -2.44 -12.78
N TYR A 204 -24.14 -3.60 -12.11
CA TYR A 204 -23.77 -4.88 -12.70
C TYR A 204 -24.75 -5.97 -12.23
N GLU A 205 -25.27 -6.75 -13.17
CA GLU A 205 -26.04 -7.96 -12.81
C GLU A 205 -25.13 -9.06 -12.25
N TYR A 206 -23.89 -9.11 -12.73
CA TYR A 206 -22.84 -10.02 -12.28
C TYR A 206 -21.47 -9.38 -12.51
N GLY A 207 -20.84 -8.87 -11.45
CA GLY A 207 -19.56 -8.20 -11.56
C GLY A 207 -18.87 -7.94 -10.22
N VAL A 208 -17.74 -7.23 -10.28
CA VAL A 208 -16.98 -6.71 -9.14
C VAL A 208 -16.74 -5.23 -9.36
N LEU A 209 -16.46 -4.49 -8.29
CA LEU A 209 -15.95 -3.12 -8.36
C LEU A 209 -14.46 -3.13 -8.05
N TYR A 210 -13.69 -2.38 -8.81
CA TYR A 210 -12.29 -2.08 -8.47
C TYR A 210 -12.22 -0.80 -7.63
N LEU A 211 -11.12 -0.60 -6.90
CA LEU A 211 -10.93 0.61 -6.09
C LEU A 211 -11.25 1.91 -6.85
N GLY A 212 -10.82 2.00 -8.12
CA GLY A 212 -11.08 3.16 -8.97
C GLY A 212 -12.56 3.40 -9.28
N ASP A 213 -13.38 2.35 -9.34
CA ASP A 213 -14.82 2.46 -9.57
C ASP A 213 -15.52 3.15 -8.39
N LEU A 214 -14.98 2.98 -7.18
CA LEU A 214 -15.49 3.64 -5.98
C LEU A 214 -15.36 5.17 -6.05
N PHE A 215 -14.52 5.71 -6.92
CA PHE A 215 -14.37 7.15 -7.12
C PHE A 215 -15.13 7.68 -8.35
N GLN A 216 -15.88 6.82 -9.04
CA GLN A 216 -16.72 7.20 -10.17
C GLN A 216 -18.13 7.58 -9.72
N LYS A 217 -18.86 8.27 -10.59
CA LYS A 217 -20.27 8.63 -10.34
C LYS A 217 -21.20 7.57 -10.91
N TYR A 218 -22.17 7.10 -10.12
CA TYR A 218 -23.23 6.20 -10.55
C TYR A 218 -24.61 6.86 -10.67
#